data_AF-A0A915MS45-F1
#
_entry.id   AF-A0A915MS45-F1
#
_cell.length_a   1.000
_cell.length_b   1.000
_cell.length_c   1.000
_cell.angle_alpha   90.00
_cell.angle_beta   90.00
_cell.angle_gamma   90.00
#
_symmetry.space_group_name_H-M   'P 1'
#
loop_
_entity.id
_entity.type
_entity.pdbx_description
1 polymer ?
#
loop_
_entity_poly.entity_id
_entity_poly.type
_entity_poly.pdbx_seq_one_letter_code
_entity_poly.pdbx_strand_id
1 'polypeptide(L)'
;VLLFEKDDVARNAMYPMPPKNASKAITLACSEVNPQRGSRPYQFFRDHSNFQSRVLDNHFMSSNLNDFNEQLEQSTEQLRQQSEKVEKSKRSFNTLEFKLNNLRQKKTQTEARLNGLNERKYEIEEELNKLEDEGLSEDKITNLRSSIRESEDERNALQVKLTELEQSLAEKTEKMNEAESKIEASTKRADHLKNNYKQIENDIKSCQIQIEKDHEKLEDCEGLTK
;
A
#
# COMPACT_ATOMS: atom_id res chain seq x y z
N VAL A 1 -36.18 -29.60 0.96
CA VAL A 1 -35.55 -30.85 1.45
C VAL A 1 -36.64 -31.89 1.61
N LEU A 2 -36.40 -33.14 1.21
CA LEU A 2 -37.38 -34.24 1.35
C LEU A 2 -36.91 -35.23 2.43
N LEU A 3 -37.85 -35.84 3.15
CA LEU A 3 -37.57 -36.86 4.16
C LEU A 3 -38.11 -38.20 3.67
N PHE A 4 -37.29 -39.25 3.77
CA PHE A 4 -37.65 -40.61 3.38
C PHE A 4 -37.35 -41.61 4.49
N GLU A 5 -38.15 -42.66 4.59
CA GLU A 5 -37.92 -43.71 5.59
C GLU A 5 -36.71 -44.58 5.27
N LYS A 6 -36.43 -44.80 3.98
CA LYS A 6 -35.40 -45.75 3.52
C LYS A 6 -34.50 -45.13 2.46
N ASP A 7 -33.22 -45.46 2.50
CA ASP A 7 -32.21 -45.00 1.55
C ASP A 7 -32.58 -45.30 0.11
N ASP A 8 -33.03 -46.51 -0.19
CA ASP A 8 -33.43 -46.92 -1.55
C ASP A 8 -34.53 -46.04 -2.14
N VAL A 9 -35.50 -45.65 -1.31
CA VAL A 9 -36.61 -44.80 -1.72
C VAL A 9 -36.11 -43.38 -2.01
N ALA A 10 -35.24 -42.84 -1.16
CA ALA A 10 -34.63 -41.54 -1.37
C ALA A 10 -33.78 -41.51 -2.65
N ARG A 11 -32.98 -42.54 -2.89
CA ARG A 11 -32.13 -42.66 -4.09
C ARG A 11 -32.95 -42.72 -5.37
N ASN A 12 -33.98 -43.55 -5.41
CA ASN A 12 -34.88 -43.69 -6.56
C ASN A 12 -35.74 -42.45 -6.81
N ALA A 13 -36.10 -41.71 -5.75
CA ALA A 13 -36.82 -40.46 -5.89
C ALA A 13 -35.91 -39.32 -6.39
N MET A 14 -34.63 -39.34 -6.05
CA MET A 14 -33.69 -38.25 -6.36
C MET A 14 -32.86 -38.50 -7.63
N TYR A 15 -32.99 -39.67 -8.26
CA TYR A 15 -32.38 -40.03 -9.54
C TYR A 15 -33.21 -41.14 -10.25
N PRO A 16 -33.40 -41.11 -11.59
CA PRO A 16 -32.83 -40.15 -12.56
C PRO A 16 -33.66 -38.88 -12.77
N MET A 17 -34.92 -38.84 -12.30
CA MET A 17 -35.83 -37.71 -12.48
C MET A 17 -36.23 -37.10 -11.12
N PRO A 18 -35.37 -36.26 -10.52
CA PRO A 18 -35.66 -35.68 -9.21
C PRO A 18 -36.83 -34.68 -9.25
N PRO A 19 -37.63 -34.55 -8.16
CA PRO A 19 -38.68 -33.55 -8.06
C PRO A 19 -38.14 -32.13 -8.26
N LYS A 20 -38.86 -31.31 -9.04
CA LYS A 20 -38.40 -29.98 -9.49
C LYS A 20 -37.91 -29.05 -8.36
N ASN A 21 -38.47 -29.16 -7.16
CA ASN A 21 -38.13 -28.30 -6.01
C ASN A 21 -37.32 -29.01 -4.90
N ALA A 22 -36.88 -30.26 -5.11
CA ALA A 22 -36.06 -30.96 -4.13
C ALA A 22 -34.58 -30.64 -4.33
N SER A 23 -33.98 -29.92 -3.38
CA SER A 23 -32.53 -29.62 -3.35
C SER A 23 -31.69 -30.73 -2.74
N LYS A 24 -32.29 -31.52 -1.83
CA LYS A 24 -31.64 -32.56 -1.03
C LYS A 24 -32.71 -33.45 -0.40
N ALA A 25 -32.39 -34.71 -0.17
CA ALA A 25 -33.20 -35.64 0.59
C ALA A 25 -32.41 -36.20 1.77
N ILE A 26 -33.08 -36.44 2.89
CA ILE A 26 -32.52 -37.03 4.10
C ILE A 26 -33.33 -38.29 4.39
N THR A 27 -32.67 -39.34 4.89
CA THR A 27 -33.35 -40.57 5.32
C THR A 27 -33.40 -40.68 6.84
N LEU A 28 -34.27 -41.54 7.38
CA LEU A 28 -34.28 -41.83 8.82
C LEU A 28 -32.99 -42.49 9.31
N ALA A 29 -32.20 -43.10 8.42
CA ALA A 29 -30.85 -43.58 8.70
C ALA A 29 -29.80 -42.46 8.65
N CYS A 30 -30.23 -41.20 8.61
CA CYS A 30 -29.38 -40.02 8.46
C CYS A 30 -28.46 -40.08 7.23
N SER A 31 -28.89 -40.73 6.15
CA SER A 31 -28.21 -40.66 4.85
C SER A 31 -28.69 -39.43 4.08
N GLU A 32 -27.79 -38.78 3.35
CA GLU A 32 -28.10 -37.63 2.49
C GLU A 32 -28.02 -38.00 1.02
N VAL A 33 -29.02 -37.57 0.25
CA VAL A 33 -29.08 -37.76 -1.20
C VAL A 33 -29.22 -36.42 -1.89
N ASN A 34 -28.25 -36.08 -2.74
CA ASN A 34 -28.26 -34.90 -3.58
C ASN A 34 -28.64 -35.28 -5.02
N PRO A 35 -29.66 -34.62 -5.61
CA PRO A 35 -30.17 -34.98 -6.92
C PRO A 35 -29.23 -34.55 -8.03
N GLN A 36 -29.19 -35.30 -9.14
CA GLN A 36 -28.48 -34.84 -10.34
C GLN A 36 -29.24 -33.65 -10.95
N ARG A 37 -28.54 -32.51 -11.11
CA ARG A 37 -29.12 -31.30 -11.71
C ARG A 37 -28.09 -30.56 -12.57
N GLY A 38 -28.34 -30.49 -13.87
CA GLY A 38 -27.43 -29.83 -14.80
C GLY A 38 -26.02 -30.41 -14.72
N SER A 39 -25.04 -29.57 -14.38
CA SER A 39 -23.64 -29.95 -14.17
C SER A 39 -23.33 -30.58 -12.81
N ARG A 40 -24.28 -30.59 -11.87
CA ARG A 40 -24.08 -31.19 -10.55
C ARG A 40 -24.32 -32.70 -10.62
N PRO A 41 -23.32 -33.55 -10.32
CA PRO A 41 -23.50 -34.99 -10.32
C PRO A 41 -24.40 -35.43 -9.16
N TYR A 42 -25.07 -36.57 -9.34
CA TYR A 42 -25.75 -37.25 -8.25
C TYR A 42 -24.76 -37.63 -7.14
N GLN A 43 -25.13 -37.40 -5.87
CA GLN A 43 -24.31 -37.79 -4.72
C GLN A 43 -25.18 -38.47 -3.66
N PHE A 44 -24.65 -39.55 -3.08
CA PHE A 44 -25.28 -40.29 -2.00
C PHE A 44 -24.27 -40.47 -0.87
N PHE A 45 -24.58 -39.94 0.30
CA PHE A 45 -23.79 -40.05 1.52
C PHE A 45 -24.53 -40.96 2.49
N ARG A 46 -23.99 -42.16 2.70
CA ARG A 46 -24.55 -43.12 3.64
C ARG A 46 -24.08 -42.77 5.06
N ASP A 47 -25.02 -42.63 5.99
CA ASP A 47 -24.78 -42.48 7.43
C ASP A 47 -23.87 -41.29 7.81
N HIS A 48 -24.48 -40.16 8.18
CA HIS A 48 -23.77 -38.94 8.59
C HIS A 48 -23.07 -38.99 9.95
N SER A 49 -23.10 -40.11 10.68
CA SER A 49 -22.33 -40.27 11.94
C SER A 49 -20.84 -39.94 11.75
N ASN A 50 -20.25 -40.32 10.61
CA ASN A 50 -18.86 -40.02 10.29
C ASN A 50 -18.61 -38.55 9.90
N PHE A 51 -19.63 -37.83 9.43
CA PHE A 51 -19.52 -36.41 9.10
C PHE A 51 -19.61 -35.54 10.37
N GLN A 52 -20.49 -35.91 11.30
CA GLN A 52 -20.51 -35.30 12.63
C GLN A 52 -19.19 -35.54 13.39
N SER A 53 -18.61 -36.75 13.34
CA SER A 53 -17.30 -37.01 13.94
C SER A 53 -16.21 -36.12 13.37
N ARG A 54 -16.14 -35.90 12.04
CA ARG A 54 -15.07 -35.08 11.45
C ARG A 54 -15.20 -33.58 11.72
N VAL A 55 -16.44 -33.09 11.87
CA VAL A 55 -16.70 -31.67 12.19
C VAL A 55 -16.55 -31.41 13.69
N LEU A 56 -16.89 -32.40 14.53
CA LEU A 56 -16.72 -32.35 15.99
C LEU A 56 -15.36 -32.86 16.46
N ASP A 57 -14.55 -33.45 15.58
CA ASP A 57 -13.18 -33.84 15.89
C ASP A 57 -12.41 -32.56 16.23
N ASN A 58 -12.08 -32.41 17.52
CA ASN A 58 -11.31 -31.28 18.04
C ASN A 58 -10.05 -30.98 17.21
N HIS A 59 -9.45 -31.99 16.57
CA HIS A 59 -8.31 -31.82 15.67
C HIS A 59 -8.62 -31.02 14.38
N PHE A 60 -9.79 -31.21 13.77
CA PHE A 60 -10.17 -30.51 12.54
C PHE A 60 -10.53 -29.04 12.79
N MET A 61 -11.26 -28.76 13.88
CA MET A 61 -11.57 -27.38 14.27
C MET A 61 -10.34 -26.66 14.83
N SER A 62 -9.50 -27.32 15.64
CA SER A 62 -8.28 -26.71 16.17
C SER A 62 -7.21 -26.46 15.10
N SER A 63 -7.07 -27.32 14.07
CA SER A 63 -6.12 -27.05 12.99
C SER A 63 -6.50 -25.81 12.21
N ASN A 64 -7.78 -25.68 11.83
CA ASN A 64 -8.25 -24.50 11.11
C ASN A 64 -8.12 -23.22 11.95
N LEU A 65 -8.40 -23.28 13.26
CA LEU A 65 -8.30 -22.13 14.16
C LEU A 65 -6.85 -21.71 14.40
N ASN A 66 -5.91 -22.68 14.47
CA ASN A 66 -4.48 -22.40 14.50
C ASN A 66 -3.99 -21.80 13.18
N ASP A 67 -4.43 -22.31 12.03
CA ASP A 67 -4.08 -21.76 10.71
C ASP A 67 -4.61 -20.32 10.55
N PHE A 68 -5.82 -20.03 11.03
CA PHE A 68 -6.37 -18.68 11.05
C PHE A 68 -5.59 -17.74 11.98
N ASN A 69 -5.23 -18.19 13.17
CA ASN A 69 -4.40 -17.41 14.09
C ASN A 69 -3.01 -17.13 13.50
N GLU A 70 -2.40 -18.11 12.85
CA GLU A 70 -1.11 -17.91 12.19
C GLU A 70 -1.22 -16.89 11.05
N GLN A 71 -2.29 -16.96 10.23
CA GLN A 71 -2.55 -15.96 9.19
C GLN A 71 -2.81 -14.56 9.78
N LEU A 72 -3.51 -14.47 10.92
CA LEU A 72 -3.77 -13.21 11.62
C LEU A 72 -2.46 -12.59 12.14
N GLU A 73 -1.60 -13.40 12.78
CA GLU A 73 -0.29 -12.97 13.25
C GLU A 73 0.60 -12.51 12.08
N GLN A 74 0.66 -13.28 11.00
CA GLN A 74 1.41 -12.91 9.80
C GLN A 74 0.91 -11.59 9.19
N SER A 75 -0.40 -11.40 9.08
CA SER A 75 -1.00 -10.17 8.53
C SER A 75 -0.73 -8.96 9.44
N THR A 76 -0.81 -9.17 10.77
CA THR A 76 -0.50 -8.15 11.77
C THR A 76 0.96 -7.71 11.71
N GLU A 77 1.88 -8.67 11.59
CA GLU A 77 3.31 -8.37 11.46
C GLU A 77 3.62 -7.68 10.13
N GLN A 78 2.99 -8.10 9.02
CA GLN A 78 3.12 -7.41 7.74
C GLN A 78 2.62 -5.97 7.81
N LEU A 79 1.48 -5.72 8.46
CA LEU A 79 0.97 -4.36 8.69
C LEU A 79 1.95 -3.52 9.48
N ARG A 80 2.51 -4.07 10.57
CA ARG A 80 3.52 -3.40 11.40
C ARG A 80 4.76 -3.03 10.58
N GLN A 81 5.28 -3.96 9.79
CA GLN A 81 6.44 -3.72 8.93
C GLN A 81 6.18 -2.68 7.83
N GLN A 82 4.99 -2.69 7.22
CA GLN A 82 4.61 -1.66 6.23
C GLN A 82 4.49 -0.29 6.88
N SER A 83 3.90 -0.21 8.07
CA SER A 83 3.80 1.04 8.83
C SER A 83 5.18 1.64 9.13
N GLU A 84 6.14 0.81 9.54
CA GLU A 84 7.52 1.27 9.76
C GLU A 84 8.20 1.76 8.48
N LYS A 85 7.97 1.09 7.34
CA LYS A 85 8.50 1.52 6.04
C LYS A 85 7.94 2.86 5.61
N VAL A 86 6.63 3.08 5.80
CA VAL A 86 5.97 4.36 5.52
C VAL A 86 6.59 5.48 6.36
N GLU A 87 6.76 5.27 7.66
CA GLU A 87 7.36 6.27 8.55
C GLU A 87 8.82 6.58 8.20
N LYS A 88 9.62 5.57 7.87
CA LYS A 88 11.00 5.77 7.41
C LYS A 88 11.04 6.60 6.12
N SER A 89 10.22 6.25 5.13
CA SER A 89 10.15 7.00 3.88
C SER A 89 9.68 8.44 4.08
N LYS A 90 8.69 8.68 4.97
CA LYS A 90 8.19 10.02 5.29
C LYS A 90 9.27 10.91 5.92
N ARG A 91 10.09 10.36 6.82
CA ARG A 91 11.25 11.08 7.38
C ARG A 91 12.29 11.43 6.30
N SER A 92 12.57 10.49 5.40
CA SER A 92 13.47 10.74 4.26
C SER A 92 12.93 11.82 3.32
N PHE A 93 11.63 11.81 3.04
CA PHE A 93 10.96 12.83 2.24
C PHE A 93 11.09 14.22 2.87
N ASN A 94 10.75 14.38 4.16
CA ASN A 94 10.88 15.67 4.86
C ASN A 94 12.33 16.19 4.85
N THR A 95 13.32 15.29 4.93
CA THR A 95 14.73 15.65 4.84
C THR A 95 15.11 16.15 3.44
N LEU A 96 14.58 15.52 2.39
CA LEU A 96 14.78 15.96 1.00
C LEU A 96 14.12 17.31 0.75
N GLU A 97 12.89 17.50 1.23
CA GLU A 97 12.15 18.75 1.13
C GLU A 97 12.93 19.92 1.75
N PHE A 98 13.45 19.74 2.97
CA PHE A 98 14.29 20.75 3.62
C PHE A 98 15.54 21.10 2.80
N LYS A 99 16.24 20.08 2.27
CA LYS A 99 17.43 20.27 1.43
C LYS A 99 17.09 21.01 0.13
N LEU A 100 15.96 20.69 -0.48
CA LEU A 100 15.49 21.30 -1.73
C LEU A 100 15.14 22.78 -1.51
N ASN A 101 14.48 23.10 -0.39
CA ASN A 101 14.22 24.49 0.00
C ASN A 101 15.52 25.28 0.24
N ASN A 102 16.51 24.70 0.90
CA ASN A 102 17.82 25.33 1.08
C ASN A 102 18.52 25.61 -0.26
N LEU A 103 18.49 24.65 -1.19
CA LEU A 103 19.06 24.82 -2.53
C LEU A 103 18.34 25.92 -3.33
N ARG A 104 17.00 26.00 -3.27
CA ARG A 104 16.23 27.09 -3.90
C ARG A 104 16.64 28.46 -3.38
N GLN A 105 16.84 28.59 -2.07
CA GLN A 105 17.30 29.84 -1.46
C GLN A 105 18.72 30.22 -1.94
N LYS A 106 19.64 29.25 -1.97
CA LYS A 106 21.01 29.48 -2.49
C LYS A 106 21.04 29.85 -3.96
N LYS A 107 20.18 29.23 -4.79
CA LYS A 107 20.01 29.58 -6.20
C LYS A 107 19.57 31.05 -6.33
N THR A 108 18.50 31.43 -5.61
CA THR A 108 17.98 32.81 -5.61
C THR A 108 19.05 33.83 -5.18
N GLN A 109 19.84 33.51 -4.14
CA GLN A 109 20.92 34.38 -3.67
C GLN A 109 22.05 34.52 -4.71
N THR A 110 22.37 33.43 -5.41
CA THR A 110 23.38 33.44 -6.48
C THR A 110 22.91 34.27 -7.67
N GLU A 111 21.66 34.14 -8.08
CA GLU A 111 21.05 34.93 -9.15
C GLU A 111 21.07 36.43 -8.80
N ALA A 112 20.70 36.80 -7.57
CA ALA A 112 20.75 38.19 -7.12
C ALA A 112 22.18 38.78 -7.16
N ARG A 113 23.19 38.00 -6.73
CA ARG A 113 24.60 38.42 -6.83
C ARG A 113 25.05 38.60 -8.28
N LEU A 114 24.61 37.72 -9.17
CA LEU A 114 24.97 37.77 -10.58
C LEU A 114 24.38 39.03 -11.26
N ASN A 115 23.14 39.39 -10.91
CA ASN A 115 22.52 40.63 -11.35
C ASN A 115 23.30 41.86 -10.84
N GLY A 116 23.66 41.90 -9.55
CA GLY A 116 24.43 43.01 -8.99
C GLY A 116 25.82 43.16 -9.62
N LEU A 117 26.49 42.06 -9.99
CA LEU A 117 27.75 42.12 -10.73
C LEU A 117 27.57 42.66 -12.15
N ASN A 118 26.48 42.31 -12.83
CA ASN A 118 26.18 42.85 -14.15
C ASN A 118 25.94 44.37 -14.08
N GLU A 119 25.16 44.84 -13.11
CA GLU A 119 24.93 46.28 -12.88
C GLU A 119 26.26 47.02 -12.64
N ARG A 120 27.09 46.51 -11.72
CA ARG A 120 28.40 47.09 -11.42
C ARG A 120 29.34 47.09 -12.63
N LYS A 121 29.30 46.03 -13.46
CA LYS A 121 30.05 45.99 -14.71
C LYS A 121 29.61 47.12 -15.65
N TYR A 122 28.30 47.32 -15.83
CA TYR A 122 27.79 48.41 -16.67
C TYR A 122 28.21 49.80 -16.16
N GLU A 123 28.16 50.02 -14.85
CA GLU A 123 28.63 51.27 -14.24
C GLU A 123 30.11 51.53 -14.52
N ILE A 124 30.96 50.51 -14.37
CA ILE A 124 32.39 50.61 -14.65
C ILE A 124 32.66 50.84 -16.15
N GLU A 125 31.92 50.18 -17.04
CA GLU A 125 32.00 50.39 -18.49
C GLU A 125 31.61 51.83 -18.89
N GLU A 126 30.58 52.42 -18.26
CA GLU A 126 30.23 53.82 -18.49
C GLU A 126 31.31 54.80 -18.00
N GLU A 127 31.91 54.56 -16.83
CA GLU A 127 33.01 55.38 -16.33
C GLU A 127 34.25 55.29 -17.23
N LEU A 128 34.56 54.08 -17.72
CA LEU A 128 35.66 53.85 -18.64
C LEU A 128 35.49 54.66 -19.92
N ASN A 129 34.29 54.62 -20.53
CA ASN A 129 33.99 55.37 -21.75
C ASN A 129 34.16 56.88 -21.54
N LYS A 130 33.70 57.43 -20.41
CA LYS A 130 33.87 58.85 -20.08
C LYS A 130 35.35 59.24 -19.97
N LEU A 131 36.17 58.42 -19.31
CA LEU A 131 37.60 58.70 -19.15
C LEU A 131 38.38 58.57 -20.46
N GLU A 132 38.00 57.61 -21.31
CA GLU A 132 38.56 57.46 -22.67
C GLU A 132 38.19 58.68 -23.54
N ASP A 133 36.95 59.16 -23.48
CA ASP A 133 36.49 60.35 -24.21
C ASP A 133 37.14 61.66 -23.72
N GLU A 134 37.39 61.78 -22.41
CA GLU A 134 38.01 62.96 -21.80
C GLU A 134 39.55 62.94 -21.92
N GLY A 135 40.17 61.82 -22.29
CA GLY A 135 41.63 61.66 -22.39
C GLY A 135 42.35 61.74 -21.03
N LEU A 136 41.64 61.52 -19.92
CA LEU A 136 42.10 61.78 -18.57
C LEU A 136 42.50 60.48 -17.85
N SER A 137 43.82 60.22 -17.82
CA SER A 137 44.51 59.23 -16.97
C SER A 137 44.47 57.76 -17.43
N GLU A 138 45.56 57.35 -18.10
CA GLU A 138 45.88 55.97 -18.49
C GLU A 138 45.89 54.99 -17.29
N ASP A 139 46.31 55.46 -16.10
CA ASP A 139 46.26 54.68 -14.85
C ASP A 139 44.83 54.36 -14.41
N LYS A 140 43.89 55.31 -14.53
CA LYS A 140 42.47 55.07 -14.19
C LYS A 140 41.84 54.08 -15.17
N ILE A 141 42.10 54.24 -16.46
CA ILE A 141 41.62 53.32 -17.50
C ILE A 141 42.14 51.90 -17.24
N THR A 142 43.41 51.76 -16.88
CA THR A 142 44.03 50.46 -16.56
C THR A 142 43.42 49.82 -15.31
N ASN A 143 43.15 50.61 -14.27
CA ASN A 143 42.49 50.15 -13.06
C ASN A 143 41.05 49.69 -13.33
N LEU A 144 40.26 50.47 -14.07
CA LEU A 144 38.88 50.11 -14.39
C LEU A 144 38.81 48.85 -15.27
N ARG A 145 39.69 48.71 -16.27
CA ARG A 145 39.81 47.46 -17.06
C ARG A 145 40.14 46.25 -16.20
N SER A 146 41.00 46.43 -15.19
CA SER A 146 41.31 45.36 -14.23
C SER A 146 40.09 45.00 -13.39
N SER A 147 39.34 45.99 -12.88
CA SER A 147 38.09 45.75 -12.14
C SER A 147 37.00 45.09 -12.99
N ILE A 148 36.87 45.43 -14.28
CA ILE A 148 35.96 44.72 -15.21
C ILE A 148 36.35 43.25 -15.27
N ARG A 149 37.64 42.96 -15.47
CA ARG A 149 38.13 41.58 -15.58
C ARG A 149 37.88 40.77 -14.30
N GLU A 150 38.15 41.35 -13.13
CA GLU A 150 37.84 40.73 -11.84
C GLU A 150 36.33 40.44 -11.69
N SER A 151 35.49 41.39 -12.07
CA SER A 151 34.03 41.22 -12.05
C SER A 151 33.55 40.15 -13.02
N GLU A 152 34.18 40.03 -14.20
CA GLU A 152 33.88 38.96 -15.17
C GLU A 152 34.29 37.59 -14.65
N ASP A 153 35.45 37.48 -14.00
CA ASP A 153 35.91 36.24 -13.38
C ASP A 153 34.98 35.81 -12.23
N GLU A 154 34.54 36.74 -11.37
CA GLU A 154 33.57 36.43 -10.30
C GLU A 154 32.23 35.98 -10.90
N ARG A 155 31.74 36.67 -11.95
CA ARG A 155 30.51 36.30 -12.66
C ARG A 155 30.61 34.89 -13.24
N ASN A 156 31.71 34.56 -13.91
CA ASN A 156 31.93 33.24 -14.49
C ASN A 156 31.94 32.15 -13.40
N ALA A 157 32.59 32.40 -12.26
CA ALA A 157 32.58 31.48 -11.13
C ALA A 157 31.17 31.29 -10.53
N LEU A 158 30.37 32.35 -10.42
CA LEU A 158 28.98 32.25 -9.97
C LEU A 158 28.08 31.53 -10.99
N GLN A 159 28.32 31.70 -12.29
CA GLN A 159 27.58 30.99 -13.33
C GLN A 159 27.81 29.47 -13.27
N VAL A 160 29.06 29.05 -13.01
CA VAL A 160 29.39 27.64 -12.77
C VAL A 160 28.65 27.11 -11.55
N LYS A 161 28.72 27.83 -10.41
CA LYS A 161 27.98 27.45 -9.19
C LYS A 161 26.48 27.39 -9.39
N LEU A 162 25.91 28.30 -10.20
CA LEU A 162 24.49 28.29 -10.52
C LEU A 162 24.11 27.01 -11.27
N THR A 163 24.91 26.63 -12.27
CA THR A 163 24.72 25.40 -13.04
C THR A 163 24.80 24.15 -12.14
N GLU A 164 25.78 24.11 -11.23
CA GLU A 164 25.92 23.03 -10.24
C GLU A 164 24.72 22.94 -9.30
N LEU A 165 24.21 24.08 -8.82
CA LEU A 165 23.02 24.15 -7.97
C LEU A 165 21.77 23.68 -8.72
N GLU A 166 21.61 24.03 -9.99
CA GLU A 166 20.50 23.59 -10.84
C GLU A 166 20.53 22.08 -11.06
N GLN A 167 21.69 21.51 -11.38
CA GLN A 167 21.85 20.07 -11.50
C GLN A 167 21.54 19.35 -10.18
N SER A 168 22.07 19.85 -9.06
CA SER A 168 21.79 19.27 -7.74
C SER A 168 20.29 19.35 -7.40
N LEU A 169 19.62 20.45 -7.75
CA LEU A 169 18.19 20.61 -7.52
C LEU A 169 17.36 19.64 -8.38
N ALA A 170 17.74 19.42 -9.63
CA ALA A 170 17.11 18.42 -10.49
C ALA A 170 17.24 17.01 -9.91
N GLU A 171 18.45 16.59 -9.52
CA GLU A 171 18.69 15.27 -8.90
C GLU A 171 17.92 15.08 -7.59
N LYS A 172 17.83 16.12 -6.76
CA LYS A 172 17.05 16.05 -5.50
C LYS A 172 15.55 16.01 -5.76
N THR A 173 15.07 16.71 -6.78
CA THR A 173 13.66 16.68 -7.19
C THR A 173 13.28 15.28 -7.68
N GLU A 174 14.11 14.64 -8.49
CA GLU A 174 13.88 13.26 -8.94
C GLU A 174 13.82 12.28 -7.76
N LYS A 175 14.78 12.35 -6.84
CA LYS A 175 14.79 11.52 -5.61
C LYS A 175 13.57 11.76 -4.72
N MET A 176 13.06 12.99 -4.69
CA MET A 176 11.84 13.33 -3.95
C MET A 176 10.61 12.68 -4.58
N ASN A 177 10.47 12.76 -5.91
CA ASN A 177 9.38 12.13 -6.66
C ASN A 177 9.40 10.59 -6.53
N GLU A 178 10.59 9.97 -6.55
CA GLU A 178 10.74 8.54 -6.27
C GLU A 178 10.29 8.17 -4.85
N ALA A 179 10.68 8.98 -3.85
CA ALA A 179 10.30 8.74 -2.46
C ALA A 179 8.78 8.88 -2.28
N GLU A 180 8.17 9.88 -2.90
CA GLU A 180 6.71 10.08 -2.91
C GLU A 180 5.98 8.88 -3.51
N SER A 181 6.44 8.39 -4.67
CA SER A 181 5.88 7.20 -5.31
C SER A 181 5.97 5.95 -4.42
N LYS A 182 7.10 5.77 -3.71
CA LYS A 182 7.28 4.66 -2.76
C LYS A 182 6.36 4.78 -1.54
N ILE A 183 6.12 6.00 -1.05
CA ILE A 183 5.17 6.26 0.04
C ILE A 183 3.76 5.92 -0.42
N GLU A 184 3.35 6.36 -1.61
CA GLU A 184 2.02 6.08 -2.14
C GLU A 184 1.78 4.57 -2.29
N ALA A 185 2.73 3.84 -2.88
CA ALA A 185 2.64 2.39 -3.03
C ALA A 185 2.55 1.65 -1.68
N SER A 186 3.35 2.08 -0.70
CA SER A 186 3.33 1.49 0.65
C SER A 186 2.03 1.80 1.38
N THR A 187 1.48 3.00 1.19
CA THR A 187 0.18 3.41 1.76
C THR A 187 -0.96 2.57 1.20
N LYS A 188 -1.02 2.41 -0.13
CA LYS A 188 -2.01 1.53 -0.79
C LYS A 188 -1.93 0.08 -0.27
N ARG A 189 -0.72 -0.43 -0.06
CA ARG A 189 -0.53 -1.79 0.50
C ARG A 189 -0.99 -1.89 1.95
N ALA A 190 -0.70 -0.88 2.77
CA ALA A 190 -1.17 -0.82 4.16
C ALA A 190 -2.71 -0.76 4.22
N ASP A 191 -3.35 0.05 3.36
CA ASP A 191 -4.81 0.12 3.28
C ASP A 191 -5.44 -1.21 2.86
N HIS A 192 -4.85 -1.89 1.88
CA HIS A 192 -5.30 -3.22 1.47
C HIS A 192 -5.22 -4.23 2.63
N LEU A 193 -4.08 -4.31 3.31
CA LEU A 193 -3.89 -5.19 4.46
C LEU A 193 -4.86 -4.86 5.60
N LYS A 194 -5.12 -3.57 5.85
CA LYS A 194 -6.07 -3.12 6.87
C LYS A 194 -7.50 -3.56 6.55
N ASN A 195 -7.90 -3.53 5.28
CA ASN A 195 -9.20 -4.03 4.85
C ASN A 195 -9.30 -5.56 4.99
N ASN A 196 -8.24 -6.30 4.63
CA ASN A 196 -8.19 -7.75 4.83
C ASN A 196 -8.28 -8.12 6.32
N TYR A 197 -7.58 -7.39 7.19
CA TYR A 197 -7.67 -7.56 8.64
C TYR A 197 -9.11 -7.38 9.14
N LYS A 198 -9.80 -6.31 8.72
CA LYS A 198 -11.21 -6.07 9.08
C LYS A 198 -12.12 -7.19 8.60
N GLN A 199 -11.87 -7.74 7.42
CA GLN A 199 -12.65 -8.87 6.89
C GLN A 199 -12.46 -10.11 7.76
N ILE A 200 -11.22 -10.48 8.06
CA ILE A 200 -10.89 -11.61 8.94
C ILE A 200 -11.53 -11.41 10.33
N GLU A 201 -11.47 -10.20 10.88
CA GLU A 201 -12.10 -9.87 12.16
C GLU A 201 -13.62 -10.11 12.15
N ASN A 202 -14.30 -9.75 11.05
CA ASN A 202 -15.73 -9.98 10.88
C ASN A 202 -16.06 -11.46 10.69
N ASP A 203 -15.21 -12.20 9.96
CA ASP A 203 -15.37 -13.64 9.76
C ASP A 203 -15.21 -14.38 11.09
N ILE A 204 -14.24 -14.00 11.92
CA ILE A 204 -14.06 -14.54 13.28
C ILE A 204 -15.31 -14.28 14.14
N LYS A 205 -15.84 -13.04 14.15
CA LYS A 205 -17.08 -12.71 14.88
C LYS A 205 -18.25 -13.55 14.42
N SER A 206 -18.38 -13.78 13.11
CA SER A 206 -19.46 -14.59 12.54
C SER A 206 -19.33 -16.06 12.94
N CYS A 207 -18.11 -16.61 12.92
CA CYS A 207 -17.81 -17.96 13.40
C CYS A 207 -18.13 -18.11 14.90
N GLN A 208 -17.78 -17.13 15.73
CA GLN A 208 -18.10 -17.14 17.16
C GLN A 208 -19.61 -17.24 17.41
N ILE A 209 -20.41 -16.41 16.74
CA ILE A 209 -21.88 -16.45 16.83
C ILE A 209 -22.42 -17.82 16.39
N GLN A 210 -21.84 -18.41 15.35
CA GLN A 210 -22.29 -19.72 14.87
C GLN A 210 -21.96 -20.84 15.86
N ILE A 211 -20.78 -20.79 16.49
CA ILE A 211 -20.37 -21.72 17.56
C ILE A 211 -21.33 -21.62 18.74
N GLU A 212 -21.68 -20.42 19.19
CA GLU A 212 -22.63 -20.20 20.29
C GLU A 212 -24.00 -20.83 19.97
N LYS A 213 -24.54 -20.59 18.76
CA LYS A 213 -25.81 -21.19 18.33
C LYS A 213 -25.79 -22.71 18.25
N ASP A 214 -24.68 -23.28 17.82
CA ASP A 214 -24.55 -24.73 17.71
C ASP A 214 -24.35 -25.37 19.10
N HIS A 215 -23.74 -24.64 20.05
CA HIS A 215 -23.68 -25.03 21.45
C HIS A 215 -25.05 -25.07 22.12
N GLU A 216 -25.88 -24.03 21.94
CA GLU A 216 -27.27 -23.99 22.45
C GLU A 216 -28.10 -25.18 21.94
N LYS A 217 -28.02 -25.49 20.63
CA LYS A 217 -28.74 -26.64 20.06
C LYS A 217 -28.27 -27.98 20.63
N LEU A 218 -26.99 -28.11 20.97
CA LEU A 218 -26.45 -29.33 21.57
C LEU A 218 -27.00 -29.51 22.99
N GLU A 219 -27.04 -28.45 23.79
CA GLU A 219 -27.65 -28.48 25.14
C GLU A 219 -29.14 -28.87 25.08
N ASP A 220 -29.89 -28.32 24.12
CA ASP A 220 -31.29 -28.69 23.89
C ASP A 220 -31.46 -30.18 23.53
N CYS A 221 -30.54 -30.75 22.73
CA CYS A 221 -30.58 -32.17 22.36
C CYS A 221 -30.22 -33.10 23.52
N GLU A 222 -29.26 -32.71 24.36
CA GLU A 222 -28.88 -33.48 25.56
C GLU A 222 -29.95 -33.40 26.67
N GLY A 223 -30.70 -32.29 26.76
CA GLY A 223 -31.84 -32.16 27.67
C GLY A 223 -33.02 -33.09 27.35
N LEU A 224 -33.21 -33.45 26.07
CA LEU A 224 -34.27 -34.36 25.62
C LEU A 224 -33.97 -35.85 25.84
N THR A 225 -32.75 -36.19 26.30
CA THR A 225 -32.31 -37.57 26.54
C THR A 225 -32.25 -37.97 28.03
N LYS A 226 -32.67 -37.08 28.94
CA LYS A 226 -32.89 -37.36 30.37
C LYS A 226 -34.36 -37.53 30.70
#